data_AF-A0A7V9S5G1-F1
#
_entry.id   AF-A0A7V9S5G1-F1
#
_cell.length_a   1.000
_cell.length_b   1.000
_cell.length_c   1.000
_cell.angle_alpha   90.00
_cell.angle_beta   90.00
_cell.angle_gamma   90.00
#
_symmetry.space_group_name_H-M   'P 1'
#
loop_
_entity.id
_entity.type
_entity.pdbx_description
1 polymer ?
#
loop_
_entity_poly.entity_id
_entity_poly.type
_entity_poly.pdbx_seq_one_letter_code
_entity_poly.pdbx_strand_id
1 'polypeptide(L)'
;MKNIIRFALISTAFFSPFTVNTGFSQCKSKEIVKSSKTKLQPYKYSGAAVNDFIIDDKSKMIDIEFTVYEGQEYRLVFCPSLNLTQDIKISIYDKRKNFKSRKLIFETSSKSENPLFFDPPKSGNYYIEYTIPANENPETKSEGCMVLMIGYQTKK
;
A
#
# COMPACT_ATOMS: atom_id res chain seq x y z
N MET A 1 -20.20 -7.16 73.34
CA MET A 1 -21.17 -6.30 72.60
C MET A 1 -20.40 -5.36 71.68
N LYS A 2 -20.87 -5.22 70.43
CA LYS A 2 -20.48 -4.25 69.36
C LYS A 2 -19.07 -4.42 68.76
N ASN A 3 -18.86 -4.94 67.55
CA ASN A 3 -19.38 -4.68 66.18
C ASN A 3 -18.21 -4.12 65.35
N ILE A 4 -17.53 -5.01 64.61
CA ILE A 4 -16.45 -4.67 63.68
C ILE A 4 -17.10 -4.29 62.35
N ILE A 5 -17.05 -3.00 62.01
CA ILE A 5 -17.48 -2.47 60.71
C ILE A 5 -16.32 -2.71 59.72
N ARG A 6 -16.50 -3.63 58.78
CA ARG A 6 -15.58 -3.83 57.65
C ARG A 6 -15.94 -2.85 56.54
N PHE A 7 -15.09 -1.85 56.30
CA PHE A 7 -15.17 -1.01 55.11
C PHE A 7 -14.60 -1.79 53.91
N ALA A 8 -15.46 -2.20 52.99
CA ALA A 8 -15.05 -2.72 51.69
C ALA A 8 -14.82 -1.54 50.72
N LEU A 9 -13.56 -1.31 50.37
CA LEU A 9 -13.16 -0.38 49.31
C LEU A 9 -13.47 -1.01 47.95
N ILE A 10 -14.60 -0.64 47.35
CA ILE A 10 -14.94 -1.01 45.98
C ILE A 10 -14.31 0.04 45.06
N SER A 11 -13.12 -0.27 44.55
CA SER A 11 -12.46 0.50 43.50
C SER A 11 -13.16 0.22 42.16
N THR A 12 -14.11 1.06 41.77
CA THR A 12 -14.76 1.01 40.45
C THR A 12 -13.79 1.48 39.37
N ALA A 13 -13.21 0.51 38.64
CA ALA A 13 -12.44 0.80 37.43
C ALA A 13 -13.37 1.39 36.36
N PHE A 14 -13.22 2.68 36.08
CA PHE A 14 -13.87 3.39 34.99
C PHE A 14 -13.29 2.88 33.65
N PHE A 15 -13.87 1.83 33.09
CA PHE A 15 -13.59 1.40 31.72
C PHE A 15 -14.27 2.39 30.75
N SER A 16 -13.51 3.36 30.26
CA SER A 16 -13.94 4.16 29.11
C SER A 16 -13.98 3.26 27.87
N PRO A 17 -15.11 3.17 27.13
CA PRO A 17 -15.10 2.51 25.84
C PRO A 17 -14.26 3.34 24.87
N PHE A 18 -13.12 2.80 24.44
CA PHE A 18 -12.42 3.29 23.26
C PHE A 18 -13.32 3.03 22.05
N THR A 19 -13.96 4.08 21.54
CA THR A 19 -14.60 4.05 20.23
C THR A 19 -13.50 4.04 19.16
N VAL A 20 -13.21 2.86 18.63
CA VAL A 20 -12.39 2.70 17.42
C VAL A 20 -13.23 3.20 16.25
N ASN A 21 -12.89 4.36 15.69
CA ASN A 21 -13.47 4.85 14.44
C ASN A 21 -13.06 3.90 13.30
N THR A 22 -13.93 2.94 12.98
CA THR A 22 -13.86 2.17 11.71
C THR A 22 -14.52 3.00 10.62
N GLY A 23 -13.81 3.97 10.08
CA GLY A 23 -14.34 4.85 9.03
C GLY A 23 -13.34 5.05 7.90
N PHE A 24 -13.09 4.00 7.12
CA PHE A 24 -12.49 4.10 5.77
C PHE A 24 -13.06 2.99 4.88
N SER A 25 -13.40 3.31 3.63
CA SER A 25 -13.90 2.34 2.66
C SER A 25 -12.90 1.19 2.51
N GLN A 26 -13.35 -0.04 2.75
CA GLN A 26 -12.50 -1.22 2.67
C GLN A 26 -12.05 -1.40 1.21
N CYS A 27 -10.80 -1.09 0.89
CA CYS A 27 -10.17 -1.54 -0.33
C CYS A 27 -10.47 -3.04 -0.52
N LYS A 28 -11.15 -3.38 -1.62
CA LYS A 28 -11.53 -4.77 -1.95
C LYS A 28 -10.30 -5.55 -2.44
N SER A 29 -9.20 -5.48 -1.70
CA SER A 29 -7.89 -6.02 -2.03
C SER A 29 -7.95 -7.50 -2.39
N LYS A 30 -8.79 -8.30 -1.72
CA LYS A 30 -9.01 -9.72 -2.07
C LYS A 30 -9.51 -9.92 -3.49
N GLU A 31 -10.44 -9.08 -3.94
CA GLU A 31 -11.00 -9.12 -5.30
C GLU A 31 -9.97 -8.68 -6.33
N ILE A 32 -9.26 -7.58 -6.05
CA ILE A 32 -8.18 -7.03 -6.88
C ILE A 32 -7.04 -8.06 -7.05
N VAL A 33 -6.62 -8.70 -5.97
CA VAL A 33 -5.59 -9.76 -6.00
C VAL A 33 -6.09 -10.93 -6.85
N LYS A 34 -7.33 -11.37 -6.66
CA LYS A 34 -7.90 -12.49 -7.42
C LYS A 34 -7.93 -12.20 -8.92
N SER A 35 -8.39 -11.01 -9.33
CA SER A 35 -8.47 -10.63 -10.74
C SER A 35 -7.10 -10.41 -11.38
N SER A 36 -6.09 -10.02 -10.60
CA SER A 36 -4.75 -9.68 -11.10
C SER A 36 -3.72 -10.81 -10.98
N LYS A 37 -4.07 -11.95 -10.36
CA LYS A 37 -3.18 -13.11 -10.19
C LYS A 37 -2.59 -13.64 -11.49
N THR A 38 -3.31 -13.56 -12.60
CA THR A 38 -2.83 -14.02 -13.91
C THR A 38 -1.65 -13.19 -14.41
N LYS A 39 -1.57 -11.90 -14.04
CA LYS A 39 -0.47 -11.00 -14.40
C LYS A 39 0.87 -11.37 -13.76
N LEU A 40 0.84 -12.20 -12.71
CA LEU A 40 2.05 -12.70 -12.07
C LEU A 40 2.72 -13.85 -12.82
N GLN A 41 2.06 -14.52 -13.76
CA GLN A 41 2.67 -15.65 -14.47
C GLN A 41 3.95 -15.23 -15.22
N PRO A 42 5.03 -16.02 -15.19
CA PRO A 42 5.17 -17.36 -14.59
C PRO A 42 5.60 -17.37 -13.11
N TYR A 43 5.65 -16.23 -12.43
CA TYR A 43 6.12 -16.09 -11.06
C TYR A 43 5.12 -16.65 -10.05
N LYS A 44 5.65 -17.24 -8.96
CA LYS A 44 4.84 -17.71 -7.82
C LYS A 44 4.44 -16.53 -6.95
N TYR A 45 3.17 -16.47 -6.55
CA TYR A 45 2.69 -15.44 -5.62
C TYR A 45 3.40 -15.54 -4.27
N SER A 46 3.99 -14.43 -3.83
CA SER A 46 4.64 -14.29 -2.52
C SER A 46 3.74 -13.57 -1.52
N GLY A 47 3.05 -12.52 -1.97
CA GLY A 47 2.26 -11.65 -1.10
C GLY A 47 1.75 -10.42 -1.83
N ALA A 48 1.07 -9.55 -1.09
CA ALA A 48 0.62 -8.27 -1.58
C ALA A 48 0.69 -7.20 -0.48
N ALA A 49 1.05 -5.97 -0.85
CA ALA A 49 0.96 -4.80 0.00
C ALA A 49 -0.20 -3.92 -0.47
N VAL A 50 -1.10 -3.58 0.45
CA VAL A 50 -2.26 -2.72 0.18
C VAL A 50 -1.92 -1.30 0.63
N ASN A 51 -2.03 -0.34 -0.28
CA ASN A 51 -1.74 1.07 -0.01
C ASN A 51 -3.01 1.87 -0.26
N ASP A 52 -3.74 2.15 0.82
CA ASP A 52 -4.96 2.95 0.79
C ASP A 52 -4.62 4.44 0.83
N PHE A 53 -5.40 5.25 0.11
CA PHE A 53 -5.22 6.69 0.09
C PHE A 53 -6.52 7.44 -0.14
N ILE A 54 -6.53 8.67 0.37
CA ILE A 54 -7.58 9.66 0.14
C ILE A 54 -7.02 10.67 -0.84
N ILE A 55 -7.72 10.86 -1.96
CA ILE A 55 -7.46 11.98 -2.86
C ILE A 55 -8.15 13.21 -2.28
N ASP A 56 -7.34 14.18 -1.87
CA ASP A 56 -7.79 15.48 -1.35
C ASP A 56 -7.28 16.62 -2.23
N ASP A 57 -7.36 17.85 -1.74
CA ASP A 57 -6.95 19.07 -2.44
C ASP A 57 -5.43 19.18 -2.68
N LYS A 58 -4.62 18.23 -2.18
CA LYS A 58 -3.17 18.26 -2.29
C LYS A 58 -2.64 16.98 -2.92
N SER A 59 -1.60 17.14 -3.73
CA SER A 59 -0.86 15.97 -4.20
C SER A 59 -0.15 15.30 -3.04
N LYS A 60 -0.18 13.96 -3.02
CA LYS A 60 0.45 13.13 -2.01
C LYS A 60 1.40 12.13 -2.67
N MET A 61 2.39 11.73 -1.89
CA MET A 61 3.35 10.71 -2.28
C MET A 61 3.34 9.59 -1.25
N ILE A 62 3.18 8.35 -1.71
CA ILE A 62 3.37 7.15 -0.90
C ILE A 62 4.68 6.50 -1.33
N ASP A 63 5.56 6.26 -0.36
CA ASP A 63 6.87 5.64 -0.59
C ASP A 63 6.85 4.19 -0.09
N ILE A 64 7.33 3.26 -0.92
CA ILE A 64 7.46 1.85 -0.61
C ILE A 64 8.89 1.41 -0.93
N GLU A 65 9.54 0.75 0.01
CA GLU A 65 10.84 0.13 -0.19
C GLU A 65 10.67 -1.37 -0.46
N PHE A 66 11.29 -1.85 -1.53
CA PHE A 66 11.28 -3.26 -1.90
C PHE A 66 12.71 -3.76 -2.12
N THR A 67 13.06 -4.88 -1.50
CA THR A 67 14.39 -5.49 -1.63
C THR A 67 14.32 -6.74 -2.49
N VAL A 68 15.14 -6.76 -3.53
CA VAL A 68 15.34 -7.90 -4.43
C VAL A 68 16.56 -8.67 -3.94
N TYR A 69 16.35 -9.91 -3.51
CA TYR A 69 17.43 -10.79 -3.09
C TYR A 69 18.12 -11.47 -4.27
N GLU A 70 19.42 -11.72 -4.12
CA GLU A 70 20.19 -12.48 -5.09
C GLU A 70 19.68 -13.92 -5.21
N GLY A 71 19.83 -14.53 -6.39
CA GLY A 71 19.31 -15.88 -6.67
C GLY A 71 17.79 -15.95 -6.91
N GLN A 72 17.07 -14.83 -6.79
CA GLN A 72 15.63 -14.75 -7.06
C GLN A 72 15.33 -13.74 -8.16
N GLU A 73 14.30 -14.03 -8.93
CA GLU A 73 13.68 -13.08 -9.88
C GLU A 73 12.32 -12.70 -9.34
N TYR A 74 11.97 -11.43 -9.49
CA TYR A 74 10.73 -10.89 -8.97
C TYR A 74 9.90 -10.26 -10.08
N ARG A 75 8.58 -10.27 -9.87
CA ARG A 75 7.63 -9.45 -10.61
C ARG A 75 6.77 -8.68 -9.63
N LEU A 76 6.78 -7.36 -9.79
CA LEU A 76 5.96 -6.43 -9.05
C LEU A 76 4.78 -6.02 -9.93
N VAL A 77 3.55 -6.31 -9.55
CA VAL A 77 2.35 -5.94 -10.32
C VAL A 77 1.60 -4.87 -9.54
N PHE A 78 1.34 -3.73 -10.19
CA PHE A 78 0.60 -2.62 -9.62
C PHE A 78 -0.88 -2.78 -9.97
N CYS A 79 -1.74 -2.90 -8.95
CA CYS A 79 -3.14 -3.19 -9.14
C CYS A 79 -3.99 -2.06 -8.51
N PRO A 80 -4.41 -1.06 -9.29
CA PRO A 80 -5.28 0.00 -8.79
C PRO A 80 -6.67 -0.53 -8.45
N SER A 81 -7.38 0.17 -7.56
CA SER A 81 -8.79 -0.11 -7.28
C SER A 81 -9.67 0.16 -8.49
N LEU A 82 -10.75 -0.63 -8.64
CA LEU A 82 -11.65 -0.54 -9.80
C LEU A 82 -12.37 0.82 -9.91
N ASN A 83 -12.51 1.54 -8.80
CA ASN A 83 -13.17 2.83 -8.70
C ASN A 83 -12.21 4.03 -8.76
N LEU A 84 -10.93 3.80 -9.06
CA LEU A 84 -9.92 4.85 -9.10
C LEU A 84 -10.14 5.75 -10.32
N THR A 85 -10.54 7.00 -10.09
CA THR A 85 -10.86 7.95 -11.16
C THR A 85 -9.66 8.80 -11.57
N GLN A 86 -8.77 9.16 -10.65
CA GLN A 86 -7.53 9.89 -10.96
C GLN A 86 -6.43 8.95 -11.47
N ASP A 87 -5.57 9.46 -12.35
CA ASP A 87 -4.39 8.70 -12.77
C ASP A 87 -3.25 8.85 -11.75
N ILE A 88 -2.85 7.73 -11.15
CA ILE A 88 -1.75 7.65 -10.20
C ILE A 88 -0.47 7.32 -10.95
N LYS A 89 0.52 8.20 -10.85
CA LYS A 89 1.85 7.97 -11.40
C LYS A 89 2.63 7.04 -10.49
N ILE A 90 3.27 6.03 -11.07
CA ILE A 90 4.09 5.04 -10.38
C ILE A 90 5.52 5.22 -10.88
N SER A 91 6.43 5.57 -9.98
CA SER A 91 7.85 5.75 -10.31
C SER A 91 8.71 4.86 -9.42
N ILE A 92 9.73 4.23 -9.99
CA ILE A 92 10.64 3.35 -9.24
C ILE A 92 12.06 3.89 -9.37
N TYR A 93 12.76 4.03 -8.25
CA TYR A 93 14.09 4.60 -8.15
C TYR A 93 15.10 3.61 -7.55
N ASP A 94 16.40 3.86 -7.81
CA ASP A 94 17.51 3.10 -7.24
C ASP A 94 17.88 3.50 -5.81
N LYS A 95 17.40 4.65 -5.34
CA LYS A 95 17.70 5.22 -4.01
C LYS A 95 16.49 5.93 -3.43
N ARG A 96 16.49 6.07 -2.10
CA ARG A 96 15.49 6.84 -1.35
C ARG A 96 15.41 8.30 -1.81
N LYS A 97 14.27 8.93 -1.54
CA LYS A 97 13.95 10.27 -2.04
C LYS A 97 14.89 11.39 -1.62
N ASN A 98 15.55 11.25 -0.47
CA ASN A 98 16.48 12.22 0.07
C ASN A 98 17.84 12.24 -0.65
N PHE A 99 18.14 11.25 -1.49
CA PHE A 99 19.38 11.21 -2.27
C PHE A 99 19.21 11.97 -3.59
N LYS A 100 19.92 13.09 -3.73
CA LYS A 100 19.95 13.87 -4.98
C LYS A 100 20.47 13.07 -6.19
N SER A 101 21.26 12.02 -5.93
CA SER A 101 21.79 11.13 -6.96
C SER A 101 20.92 9.90 -7.25
N ARG A 102 19.66 9.90 -6.78
CA ARG A 102 18.68 8.86 -7.14
C ARG A 102 18.40 8.92 -8.64
N LYS A 103 18.25 7.75 -9.27
CA LYS A 103 17.94 7.58 -10.69
C LYS A 103 16.57 6.93 -10.82
N LEU A 104 15.75 7.46 -11.72
CA LEU A 104 14.52 6.82 -12.15
C LEU A 104 14.86 5.57 -12.95
N ILE A 105 14.36 4.42 -12.53
CA ILE A 105 14.56 3.12 -13.17
C ILE A 105 13.37 2.77 -14.06
N PHE A 106 12.17 3.06 -13.58
CA PHE A 106 10.92 2.70 -14.24
C PHE A 106 9.83 3.71 -13.91
N GLU A 107 8.94 3.94 -14.86
CA GLU A 107 7.80 4.82 -14.71
C GLU A 107 6.61 4.28 -15.49
N THR A 108 5.43 4.32 -14.88
CA THR A 108 4.14 3.98 -15.50
C THR A 108 3.02 4.76 -14.82
N SER A 109 1.79 4.57 -15.27
CA SER A 109 0.61 5.15 -14.62
C SER A 109 -0.50 4.12 -14.46
N SER A 110 -1.37 4.35 -13.48
CA SER A 110 -2.51 3.47 -13.17
C SER A 110 -3.48 3.28 -14.33
N LYS A 111 -3.54 4.22 -15.27
CA LYS A 111 -4.36 4.15 -16.50
C LYS A 111 -3.60 3.64 -17.73
N SER A 112 -2.31 3.36 -17.63
CA SER A 112 -1.50 2.89 -18.77
C SER A 112 -1.91 1.48 -19.20
N GLU A 113 -1.98 1.26 -20.52
CA GLU A 113 -2.23 -0.07 -21.11
C GLU A 113 -0.99 -0.99 -21.06
N ASN A 114 0.23 -0.47 -20.86
CA ASN A 114 1.43 -1.32 -20.72
C ASN A 114 2.72 -0.61 -20.24
N PRO A 115 3.61 -1.31 -19.50
CA PRO A 115 3.31 -2.36 -18.54
C PRO A 115 2.94 -1.75 -17.18
N LEU A 116 1.96 -2.37 -16.51
CA LEU A 116 1.58 -2.09 -15.13
C LEU A 116 2.27 -3.07 -14.15
N PHE A 117 3.40 -3.61 -14.58
CA PHE A 117 4.28 -4.46 -13.77
C PHE A 117 5.73 -4.07 -14.02
N PHE A 118 6.59 -4.42 -13.05
CA PHE A 118 8.01 -4.18 -13.09
C PHE A 118 8.75 -5.45 -12.68
N ASP A 119 9.68 -5.87 -13.53
CA ASP A 119 10.58 -6.99 -13.26
C ASP A 119 11.95 -6.39 -12.90
N PRO A 120 12.37 -6.41 -11.62
CA PRO A 120 13.62 -5.78 -11.23
C PRO A 120 14.82 -6.44 -11.91
N PRO A 121 15.70 -5.68 -12.58
CA PRO A 121 16.78 -6.26 -13.39
C PRO A 121 17.93 -6.86 -12.58
N LYS A 122 18.07 -6.50 -11.30
CA LYS A 122 19.16 -6.97 -10.44
C LYS A 122 18.76 -6.98 -8.97
N SER A 123 19.56 -7.62 -8.13
CA SER A 123 19.43 -7.55 -6.68
C SER A 123 19.71 -6.14 -6.15
N GLY A 124 19.11 -5.82 -5.00
CA GLY A 124 19.23 -4.51 -4.35
C GLY A 124 17.89 -3.92 -3.95
N ASN A 125 17.93 -2.69 -3.45
CA ASN A 125 16.74 -1.97 -3.02
C ASN A 125 16.16 -1.14 -4.17
N TYR A 126 14.84 -1.15 -4.24
CA TYR A 126 14.03 -0.38 -5.16
C TYR A 126 13.06 0.46 -4.35
N TYR A 127 12.90 1.72 -4.76
CA TYR A 127 12.07 2.71 -4.07
C TYR A 127 10.92 3.10 -4.97
N ILE A 128 9.73 2.61 -4.65
CA ILE A 128 8.51 2.81 -5.42
C ILE A 128 7.79 4.01 -4.82
N GLU A 129 7.44 4.97 -5.67
CA GLU A 129 6.67 6.16 -5.31
C GLU A 129 5.35 6.15 -6.07
N TYR A 130 4.23 6.24 -5.35
CA TYR A 130 2.93 6.55 -5.93
C TYR A 130 2.66 8.04 -5.77
N THR A 131 2.56 8.76 -6.89
CA THR A 131 2.16 10.17 -6.90
C THR A 131 0.66 10.25 -7.14
N ILE A 132 -0.05 10.59 -6.07
CA ILE A 132 -1.49 10.82 -6.07
C ILE A 132 -1.70 12.30 -6.42
N PRO A 133 -2.37 12.63 -7.53
CA PRO A 133 -2.62 14.02 -7.90
C PRO A 133 -3.61 14.67 -6.92
N ALA A 134 -3.61 16.00 -6.86
CA ALA A 134 -4.66 16.73 -6.16
C ALA A 134 -6.02 16.49 -6.83
N ASN A 135 -7.10 16.53 -6.06
CA ASN A 135 -8.44 16.42 -6.59
C ASN A 135 -8.79 17.67 -7.41
N GLU A 136 -9.24 17.47 -8.64
CA GLU A 136 -9.76 18.54 -9.49
C GLU A 136 -11.06 19.14 -8.92
N ASN A 137 -11.79 18.38 -8.09
CA ASN A 137 -12.97 18.86 -7.37
C ASN A 137 -12.80 18.69 -5.85
N PRO A 138 -12.29 19.72 -5.14
CA PRO A 138 -12.00 19.67 -3.71
C PRO A 138 -13.21 19.36 -2.81
N GLU A 139 -14.43 19.60 -3.29
CA GLU A 139 -15.67 19.36 -2.53
C GLU A 139 -16.01 17.86 -2.47
N THR A 140 -15.44 17.06 -3.37
CA THR A 140 -15.58 15.61 -3.37
C THR A 140 -14.34 14.98 -2.73
N LYS A 141 -14.52 14.15 -1.71
CA LYS A 141 -13.44 13.27 -1.24
C LYS A 141 -13.59 11.94 -1.95
N SER A 142 -12.56 11.51 -2.66
CA SER A 142 -12.52 10.18 -3.27
C SER A 142 -11.43 9.33 -2.62
N GLU A 143 -11.72 8.06 -2.45
CA GLU A 143 -10.80 7.08 -1.86
C GLU A 143 -10.38 6.07 -2.93
N GLY A 144 -9.13 5.63 -2.84
CA GLY A 144 -8.56 4.64 -3.72
C GLY A 144 -7.55 3.77 -3.01
N CYS A 145 -7.17 2.66 -3.64
CA CYS A 145 -6.06 1.86 -3.16
C CYS A 145 -5.20 1.35 -4.32
N MET A 146 -3.91 1.17 -4.04
CA MET A 146 -2.97 0.52 -4.93
C MET A 146 -2.45 -0.75 -4.25
N VAL A 147 -2.82 -1.90 -4.81
CA VAL A 147 -2.34 -3.19 -4.35
C VAL A 147 -1.07 -3.55 -5.13
N LEU A 148 0.06 -3.62 -4.45
CA LEU A 148 1.31 -4.12 -5.00
C LEU A 148 1.36 -5.63 -4.80
N MET A 149 1.20 -6.41 -5.87
CA MET A 149 1.35 -7.86 -5.83
C MET A 149 2.79 -8.26 -6.13
N ILE A 150 3.32 -9.20 -5.35
CA ILE A 150 4.71 -9.64 -5.45
C ILE A 150 4.71 -11.10 -5.90
N GLY A 151 5.36 -11.35 -7.03
CA GLY A 151 5.70 -12.68 -7.52
C GLY A 151 7.20 -12.92 -7.42
N TYR A 152 7.60 -14.17 -7.23
CA TYR A 152 8.99 -14.57 -7.28
C TYR A 152 9.18 -15.92 -7.97
N GLN A 153 10.38 -16.16 -8.49
CA GLN A 153 10.85 -17.48 -8.87
C GLN A 153 12.35 -17.58 -8.59
N THR A 154 12.85 -18.80 -8.44
CA THR A 154 14.28 -19.05 -8.33
C THR A 154 14.92 -18.86 -9.70
N LYS A 155 16.07 -18.19 -9.75
CA LYS A 155 16.89 -18.15 -10.97
C LYS A 155 17.26 -19.58 -11.37
N LYS A 156 17.04 -19.91 -12.64
CA LYS A 156 17.44 -21.21 -13.21
C LYS A 156 18.93 -21.22 -13.50
#